data_AF-A0A348YBU7-F1
#
_entry.id   AF-A0A348YBU7-F1
#
_cell.length_a   1.000
_cell.length_b   1.000
_cell.length_c   1.000
_cell.angle_alpha   90.00
_cell.angle_beta   90.00
_cell.angle_gamma   90.00
#
_symmetry.space_group_name_H-M   'P 1'
#
loop_
_entity.id
_entity.type
_entity.pdbx_description
1 polymer ?
#
loop_
_entity_poly.entity_id
_entity_poly.type
_entity_poly.pdbx_seq_one_letter_code
_entity_poly.pdbx_strand_id
1 'polypeptide(L)'
;IPYSSENPMVAALRGEKPVIKILNKADLADPELTQAWMDYLEQQNGVKAIACDTDKANDVKRIIAICKQLVPNKVGTGRQIKAMIMGIPNVGKSTLINTLAGRAVARTGDEPAVTKSQQLIKLDDDIMLYDTPGMLWPKVENENSGYRLAATGGIRDTAFDFADVAGYTAEYLLTAYPELLKTRYKIEELPKTDWEFFEIAGRNRGCVRAGNKVDTYRMSEILVNELRSGKIGRITLETPAMTEAEEVVVAEQRIASEEKRIAKEEEKRLRRLKTRKNRK
;
A
#
# COMPACT_ATOMS: atom_id res chain seq x y z
N ILE A 1 -5.02 -2.19 0.42
CA ILE A 1 -3.82 -2.92 -0.08
C ILE A 1 -2.92 -3.35 1.08
N PRO A 2 -3.37 -4.30 1.93
CA PRO A 2 -2.62 -4.71 3.13
C PRO A 2 -1.23 -5.31 2.87
N TYR A 3 -1.03 -5.99 1.75
CA TYR A 3 0.24 -6.58 1.35
C TYR A 3 1.13 -5.60 0.59
N SER A 4 0.65 -4.99 -0.50
CA SER A 4 1.49 -4.10 -1.32
C SER A 4 1.95 -2.84 -0.59
N SER A 5 1.27 -2.44 0.50
CA SER A 5 1.69 -1.31 1.34
C SER A 5 2.59 -1.71 2.51
N GLU A 6 2.89 -2.99 2.67
CA GLU A 6 3.83 -3.48 3.68
C GLU A 6 5.27 -3.35 3.18
N ASN A 7 6.12 -2.71 3.99
CA ASN A 7 7.54 -2.63 3.68
C ASN A 7 8.25 -3.91 4.17
N PRO A 8 8.84 -4.72 3.26
CA PRO A 8 9.46 -6.00 3.62
C PRO A 8 10.66 -5.83 4.57
N MET A 9 11.33 -4.67 4.55
CA MET A 9 12.43 -4.40 5.48
C MET A 9 11.95 -4.28 6.93
N VAL A 10 10.69 -3.87 7.15
CA VAL A 10 10.11 -3.74 8.50
C VAL A 10 9.90 -5.12 9.12
N ALA A 11 9.45 -6.09 8.33
CA ALA A 11 9.31 -7.48 8.78
C ALA A 11 10.66 -8.06 9.25
N ALA A 12 11.74 -7.78 8.52
CA ALA A 12 13.09 -8.21 8.90
C ALA A 12 13.61 -7.55 10.20
N LEU A 13 13.28 -6.27 10.45
CA LEU A 13 13.71 -5.53 11.64
C LEU A 13 12.93 -5.90 12.92
N ARG A 14 11.75 -6.53 12.77
CA ARG A 14 10.82 -6.82 13.86
C ARG A 14 11.40 -7.78 14.91
N GLY A 15 12.09 -8.84 14.46
CA GLY A 15 12.47 -9.96 15.32
C GLY A 15 11.25 -10.58 16.03
N GLU A 16 11.37 -10.85 17.33
CA GLU A 16 10.29 -11.44 18.15
C GLU A 16 9.30 -10.42 18.75
N LYS A 17 9.43 -9.13 18.39
CA LYS A 17 8.57 -8.10 18.98
C LYS A 17 7.11 -8.29 18.52
N PRO A 18 6.13 -8.17 19.43
CA PRO A 18 4.72 -8.21 19.05
C PRO A 18 4.39 -7.02 18.14
N VAL A 19 3.53 -7.24 17.15
CA VAL A 19 3.15 -6.23 16.15
C VAL A 19 1.65 -6.14 16.03
N ILE A 20 1.16 -4.90 15.93
CA ILE A 20 -0.21 -4.60 15.54
C ILE A 20 -0.20 -4.19 14.07
N LYS A 21 -0.85 -4.96 13.22
CA LYS A 21 -1.12 -4.62 11.82
C LYS A 21 -2.37 -3.77 11.76
N ILE A 22 -2.21 -2.49 11.44
CA ILE A 22 -3.32 -1.54 11.39
C ILE A 22 -3.70 -1.36 9.92
N LEU A 23 -4.81 -1.97 9.52
CA LEU A 23 -5.43 -1.79 8.22
C LEU A 23 -6.21 -0.47 8.27
N ASN A 24 -5.48 0.62 8.06
CA ASN A 24 -6.03 1.97 8.09
C ASN A 24 -6.86 2.28 6.82
N LYS A 25 -7.71 3.30 6.91
CA LYS A 25 -8.67 3.71 5.87
C LYS A 25 -9.70 2.60 5.54
N ALA A 26 -10.15 1.88 6.58
CA ALA A 26 -11.13 0.80 6.43
C ALA A 26 -12.50 1.28 5.89
N ASP A 27 -12.77 2.59 5.96
CA ASP A 27 -13.92 3.25 5.36
C ASP A 27 -13.91 3.25 3.82
N LEU A 28 -12.73 3.14 3.20
CA LEU A 28 -12.52 3.05 1.75
C LEU A 28 -12.33 1.61 1.26
N ALA A 29 -12.12 0.67 2.16
CA ALA A 29 -11.80 -0.72 1.83
C ALA A 29 -13.04 -1.61 1.84
N ASP A 30 -13.02 -2.63 0.99
CA ASP A 30 -14.04 -3.69 1.00
C ASP A 30 -14.05 -4.40 2.36
N PRO A 31 -15.19 -4.43 3.08
CA PRO A 31 -15.25 -4.98 4.43
C PRO A 31 -15.03 -6.50 4.49
N GLU A 32 -15.48 -7.26 3.50
CA GLU A 32 -15.33 -8.72 3.47
C GLU A 32 -13.86 -9.08 3.24
N LEU A 33 -13.22 -8.44 2.26
CA LEU A 33 -11.80 -8.64 2.02
C LEU A 33 -10.94 -8.08 3.16
N THR A 34 -11.36 -7.00 3.82
CA THR A 34 -10.68 -6.49 5.01
C THR A 34 -10.66 -7.54 6.12
N GLN A 35 -11.78 -8.23 6.35
CA GLN A 35 -11.84 -9.33 7.32
C GLN A 35 -10.93 -10.50 6.90
N ALA A 36 -11.00 -10.93 5.64
CA ALA A 36 -10.14 -12.00 5.12
C ALA A 36 -8.64 -11.68 5.29
N TRP A 37 -8.25 -10.41 5.08
CA TRP A 37 -6.89 -9.95 5.30
C TRP A 37 -6.49 -9.95 6.78
N MET A 38 -7.39 -9.56 7.68
CA MET A 38 -7.11 -9.64 9.12
C MET A 38 -6.88 -11.10 9.54
N ASP A 39 -7.75 -12.01 9.12
CA ASP A 39 -7.64 -13.43 9.45
C ASP A 39 -6.34 -14.03 8.90
N TYR A 40 -5.96 -13.66 7.67
CA TYR A 40 -4.70 -14.08 7.05
C TYR A 40 -3.47 -13.56 7.82
N LEU A 41 -3.45 -12.28 8.16
CA LEU A 41 -2.31 -11.65 8.85
C LEU A 41 -2.14 -12.18 10.30
N GLU A 42 -3.24 -12.51 10.98
CA GLU A 42 -3.20 -13.06 12.35
C GLU A 42 -2.67 -14.49 12.43
N GLN A 43 -2.51 -15.19 11.29
CA GLN A 43 -1.81 -16.48 11.26
C GLN A 43 -0.31 -16.33 11.54
N GLN A 44 0.25 -15.13 11.37
CA GLN A 44 1.65 -14.86 11.64
C GLN A 44 1.91 -14.74 13.14
N ASN A 45 3.00 -15.38 13.61
CA ASN A 45 3.32 -15.37 15.04
C ASN A 45 3.47 -13.94 15.60
N GLY A 46 2.83 -13.67 16.73
CA GLY A 46 2.89 -12.40 17.44
C GLY A 46 2.25 -11.21 16.71
N VAL A 47 1.42 -11.46 15.69
CA VAL A 47 0.67 -10.43 14.96
C VAL A 47 -0.75 -10.35 15.49
N LYS A 48 -1.22 -9.12 15.74
CA LYS A 48 -2.64 -8.81 15.88
C LYS A 48 -3.05 -7.87 14.75
N ALA A 49 -4.14 -8.13 14.06
CA ALA A 49 -4.64 -7.27 13.01
C ALA A 49 -5.88 -6.50 13.47
N ILE A 50 -5.98 -5.25 13.05
CA ILE A 50 -7.17 -4.43 13.26
C ILE A 50 -7.46 -3.59 12.02
N ALA A 51 -8.73 -3.46 11.68
CA ALA A 51 -9.21 -2.45 10.76
C ALA A 51 -9.45 -1.14 11.53
N CYS A 52 -9.01 -0.02 10.97
CA CYS A 52 -9.22 1.29 11.56
C CYS A 52 -9.74 2.28 10.52
N ASP A 53 -10.75 3.02 10.94
CA ASP A 53 -11.17 4.28 10.34
C ASP A 53 -10.72 5.39 11.31
N THR A 54 -9.83 6.27 10.85
CA THR A 54 -9.27 7.33 11.70
C THR A 54 -10.30 8.36 12.17
N ASP A 55 -11.46 8.44 11.52
CA ASP A 55 -12.56 9.32 11.93
C ASP A 55 -13.37 8.70 13.08
N LYS A 56 -13.22 7.38 13.32
CA LYS A 56 -13.85 6.68 14.44
C LYS A 56 -12.89 6.56 15.62
N ALA A 57 -12.96 7.52 16.54
CA ALA A 57 -12.14 7.55 17.75
C ALA A 57 -12.16 6.25 18.58
N ASN A 58 -13.26 5.49 18.55
CA ASN A 58 -13.36 4.20 19.25
C ASN A 58 -12.45 3.13 18.65
N ASP A 59 -12.28 3.08 17.33
CA ASP A 59 -11.39 2.12 16.67
C ASP A 59 -9.93 2.38 17.07
N VAL A 60 -9.56 3.66 17.14
CA VAL A 60 -8.23 4.09 17.55
C VAL A 60 -7.95 3.78 19.02
N LYS A 61 -8.93 3.92 19.92
CA LYS A 61 -8.79 3.53 21.34
C LYS A 61 -8.52 2.04 21.53
N ARG A 62 -9.01 1.17 20.64
CA ARG A 62 -8.72 -0.28 20.69
C ARG A 62 -7.24 -0.56 20.51
N ILE A 63 -6.48 0.27 19.79
CA ILE A 63 -5.02 0.13 19.65
C ILE A 63 -4.33 0.19 21.01
N ILE A 64 -4.69 1.16 21.86
CA ILE A 64 -4.10 1.32 23.19
C ILE A 64 -4.37 0.09 24.05
N ALA A 65 -5.60 -0.45 23.99
CA ALA A 65 -5.97 -1.66 24.70
C ALA A 65 -5.15 -2.88 24.22
N ILE A 66 -5.00 -3.06 22.91
CA ILE A 66 -4.21 -4.15 22.33
C ILE A 66 -2.72 -4.02 22.69
N CYS A 67 -2.17 -2.80 22.68
CA CYS A 67 -0.80 -2.55 23.13
C CYS A 67 -0.58 -3.10 24.55
N LYS A 68 -1.49 -2.82 25.48
CA LYS A 68 -1.42 -3.33 26.87
C LYS A 68 -1.53 -4.86 26.94
N GLN A 69 -2.40 -5.45 26.13
CA GLN A 69 -2.59 -6.91 26.07
C GLN A 69 -1.36 -7.65 25.52
N LEU A 70 -0.64 -7.05 24.56
CA LEU A 70 0.55 -7.65 23.95
C LEU A 70 1.80 -7.54 24.84
N VAL A 71 1.84 -6.61 25.80
CA VAL A 71 2.94 -6.46 26.76
C VAL A 71 2.46 -6.39 28.21
N PRO A 72 1.77 -7.44 28.71
CA PRO A 72 1.12 -7.40 30.03
C PRO A 72 2.13 -7.18 31.16
N ASN A 73 3.36 -7.69 31.00
CA ASN A 73 4.46 -7.57 31.97
C ASN A 73 4.95 -6.12 32.18
N LYS A 74 4.46 -5.14 31.41
CA LYS A 74 4.78 -3.72 31.60
C LYS A 74 3.65 -2.91 32.23
N VAL A 75 2.42 -3.41 32.16
CA VAL A 75 1.23 -2.72 32.69
C VAL A 75 1.29 -2.70 34.22
N GLY A 76 1.05 -1.54 34.84
CA GLY A 76 1.03 -1.39 36.31
C GLY A 76 2.41 -1.44 36.98
N THR A 77 3.50 -1.56 36.23
CA THR A 77 4.88 -1.62 36.77
C THR A 77 5.53 -0.24 36.96
N GLY A 78 4.83 0.84 36.61
CA GLY A 78 5.39 2.20 36.54
C GLY A 78 6.35 2.42 35.36
N ARG A 79 6.59 1.40 34.52
CA ARG A 79 7.43 1.49 33.32
C ARG A 79 6.58 1.82 32.10
N GLN A 80 7.02 2.82 31.33
CA GLN A 80 6.35 3.22 30.10
C GLN A 80 6.42 2.14 29.01
N ILE A 81 5.31 1.96 28.28
CA ILE A 81 5.26 1.16 27.06
C ILE A 81 5.88 1.99 25.93
N LYS A 82 6.87 1.43 25.24
CA LYS A 82 7.48 2.07 24.07
C LYS A 82 6.93 1.43 22.81
N ALA A 83 6.23 2.19 22.00
CA ALA A 83 5.67 1.76 20.72
C ALA A 83 6.32 2.54 19.58
N MET A 84 6.36 1.96 18.39
CA MET A 84 6.84 2.63 17.17
C MET A 84 5.84 2.40 16.07
N ILE A 85 5.48 3.47 15.35
CA ILE A 85 4.63 3.37 14.15
C ILE A 85 5.51 3.41 12.91
N MET A 86 5.28 2.49 11.99
CA MET A 86 5.97 2.38 10.71
C MET A 86 4.97 2.17 9.58
N GLY A 87 5.34 2.56 8.37
CA GLY A 87 4.56 2.36 7.16
C GLY A 87 5.00 3.29 6.04
N ILE A 88 4.55 3.01 4.82
CA ILE A 88 4.84 3.85 3.65
C ILE A 88 4.25 5.27 3.79
N PRO A 89 4.60 6.22 2.92
CA PRO A 89 3.90 7.51 2.84
C PRO A 89 2.38 7.36 2.64
N ASN A 90 1.60 8.38 3.05
CA ASN A 90 0.16 8.50 2.78
C ASN A 90 -0.80 7.41 3.32
N VAL A 91 -0.32 6.41 4.06
CA VAL A 91 -1.19 5.43 4.77
C VAL A 91 -1.93 6.01 5.97
N GLY A 92 -1.74 7.29 6.31
CA GLY A 92 -2.45 7.96 7.40
C GLY A 92 -1.78 7.86 8.78
N LYS A 93 -0.46 7.63 8.85
CA LYS A 93 0.31 7.58 10.12
C LYS A 93 0.09 8.84 10.98
N SER A 94 0.30 10.03 10.42
CA SER A 94 0.14 11.30 11.14
C SER A 94 -1.29 11.52 11.64
N THR A 95 -2.29 11.17 10.82
CA THR A 95 -3.70 11.24 11.22
C THR A 95 -3.97 10.31 12.40
N LEU A 96 -3.51 9.06 12.32
CA LEU A 96 -3.65 8.10 13.41
C LEU A 96 -2.96 8.57 14.70
N ILE A 97 -1.75 9.13 14.60
CA ILE A 97 -1.02 9.72 15.72
C ILE A 97 -1.81 10.86 16.35
N ASN A 98 -2.36 11.77 15.55
CA ASN A 98 -3.15 12.90 16.06
C ASN A 98 -4.42 12.43 16.77
N THR A 99 -5.09 11.41 16.23
CA THR A 99 -6.26 10.81 16.86
C THR A 99 -5.89 10.11 18.16
N LEU A 100 -4.77 9.36 18.20
CA LEU A 100 -4.24 8.73 19.43
C LEU A 100 -3.84 9.75 20.49
N ALA A 101 -3.28 10.90 20.08
CA ALA A 101 -2.84 11.95 20.99
C ALA A 101 -3.98 12.89 21.43
N GLY A 102 -5.16 12.81 20.80
CA GLY A 102 -6.30 13.71 21.03
C GLY A 102 -6.03 15.17 20.64
N ARG A 103 -4.94 15.45 19.91
CA ARG A 103 -4.50 16.80 19.53
C ARG A 103 -3.63 16.75 18.27
N ALA A 104 -3.51 17.88 17.57
CA ALA A 104 -2.65 17.99 16.41
C ALA A 104 -1.17 18.05 16.83
N VAL A 105 -0.45 16.93 16.73
CA VAL A 105 0.98 16.81 17.06
C VAL A 105 1.82 16.58 15.80
N ALA A 106 1.34 15.73 14.89
CA ALA A 106 2.00 15.40 13.63
C ALA A 106 1.40 16.19 12.46
N ARG A 107 2.24 16.63 11.51
CA ARG A 107 1.79 17.28 10.28
C ARG A 107 1.08 16.28 9.37
N THR A 108 -0.10 16.64 8.89
CA THR A 108 -0.91 15.87 7.94
C THR A 108 -0.93 16.56 6.58
N GLY A 109 -0.99 15.77 5.51
CA GLY A 109 -1.11 16.22 4.12
C GLY A 109 -1.06 15.02 3.17
N ASP A 110 -1.63 15.18 1.98
CA ASP A 110 -1.74 14.10 0.99
C ASP A 110 -0.49 13.96 0.11
N GLU A 111 0.49 14.85 0.26
CA GLU A 111 1.78 14.71 -0.41
C GLU A 111 2.68 13.69 0.30
N PRO A 112 3.29 12.74 -0.44
CA PRO A 112 4.26 11.82 0.15
C PRO A 112 5.46 12.54 0.80
N ALA A 113 5.84 12.07 1.99
CA ALA A 113 6.99 12.52 2.80
C ALA A 113 6.82 13.85 3.57
N VAL A 114 5.61 14.15 4.06
CA VAL A 114 5.34 15.30 4.95
C VAL A 114 6.09 15.23 6.29
N THR A 115 6.18 14.04 6.91
CA THR A 115 6.94 13.84 8.16
C THR A 115 8.44 13.77 7.86
N LYS A 116 9.21 14.75 8.34
CA LYS A 116 10.65 14.92 8.00
C LYS A 116 11.63 14.43 9.07
N SER A 117 11.20 14.25 10.31
CA SER A 117 12.06 13.81 11.41
C SER A 117 11.32 12.85 12.35
N GLN A 118 12.07 11.97 13.01
CA GLN A 118 11.52 11.12 14.07
C GLN A 118 11.17 11.97 15.29
N GLN A 119 10.04 11.68 15.92
CA GLN A 119 9.57 12.41 17.09
C GLN A 119 9.04 11.43 18.14
N LEU A 120 9.15 11.81 19.41
CA LEU A 120 8.66 11.03 20.53
C LEU A 120 7.40 11.69 21.09
N ILE A 121 6.29 10.98 21.05
CA ILE A 121 4.96 11.49 21.40
C ILE A 121 4.46 10.72 22.61
N LYS A 122 4.15 11.44 23.69
CA LYS A 122 3.48 10.86 24.85
C LYS A 122 1.99 10.72 24.55
N LEU A 123 1.49 9.50 24.60
CA LEU A 123 0.07 9.17 24.55
C LEU A 123 -0.46 8.94 25.97
N ASP A 124 -1.77 8.73 26.08
CA ASP A 124 -2.39 8.28 27.31
C ASP A 124 -1.83 6.91 27.75
N ASP A 125 -2.14 6.52 29.00
CA ASP A 125 -1.84 5.19 29.52
C ASP A 125 -0.35 4.80 29.54
N ASP A 126 0.53 5.79 29.77
CA ASP A 126 1.99 5.62 29.85
C ASP A 126 2.62 5.03 28.57
N ILE A 127 2.02 5.28 27.41
CA ILE A 127 2.58 4.88 26.11
C ILE A 127 3.41 6.03 25.51
N MET A 128 4.65 5.72 25.16
CA MET A 128 5.56 6.58 24.41
C MET A 128 5.65 6.07 22.96
N LEU A 129 5.12 6.85 22.02
CA LEU A 129 5.08 6.52 20.60
C LEU A 129 6.21 7.21 19.83
N TYR A 130 7.06 6.42 19.19
CA TYR A 130 8.04 6.89 18.22
C TYR A 130 7.37 7.04 16.85
N ASP A 131 7.22 8.28 16.38
CA ASP A 131 6.82 8.59 15.02
C ASP A 131 8.01 8.44 14.06
N THR A 132 7.78 7.77 12.93
CA THR A 132 8.80 7.58 11.89
C THR A 132 8.30 8.12 10.55
N PRO A 133 9.18 8.78 9.76
CA PRO A 133 8.87 9.16 8.39
C PRO A 133 8.34 7.98 7.58
N GLY A 134 7.48 8.26 6.60
CA GLY A 134 7.03 7.24 5.66
C GLY A 134 8.22 6.68 4.87
N MET A 135 8.49 5.38 4.98
CA MET A 135 9.64 4.74 4.35
C MET A 135 9.19 3.82 3.22
N LEU A 136 9.42 4.27 1.98
CA LEU A 136 9.45 3.38 0.83
C LEU A 136 10.77 2.62 0.82
N TRP A 137 10.77 1.43 0.21
CA TRP A 137 11.97 0.64 0.01
C TRP A 137 12.51 0.83 -1.41
N PRO A 138 13.82 0.62 -1.66
CA PRO A 138 14.48 1.06 -2.90
C PRO A 138 13.92 0.45 -4.19
N LYS A 139 13.38 -0.78 -4.13
CA LYS A 139 12.87 -1.50 -5.30
C LYS A 139 11.65 -2.30 -4.92
N VAL A 140 10.51 -1.97 -5.52
CA VAL A 140 9.32 -2.82 -5.49
C VAL A 140 9.53 -3.92 -6.54
N GLU A 141 9.69 -5.16 -6.10
CA GLU A 141 9.97 -6.28 -7.00
C GLU A 141 8.70 -6.83 -7.64
N ASN A 142 7.60 -6.85 -6.88
CA ASN A 142 6.29 -7.21 -7.40
C ASN A 142 5.72 -6.02 -8.19
N GLU A 143 5.57 -6.21 -9.50
CA GLU A 143 5.06 -5.20 -10.42
C GLU A 143 3.61 -4.77 -10.09
N ASN A 144 2.73 -5.74 -9.79
CA ASN A 144 1.34 -5.47 -9.36
C ASN A 144 1.31 -4.62 -8.09
N SER A 145 2.24 -4.85 -7.16
CA SER A 145 2.38 -4.01 -5.97
C SER A 145 2.76 -2.57 -6.30
N GLY A 146 3.59 -2.36 -7.33
CA GLY A 146 3.92 -1.03 -7.85
C GLY A 146 2.69 -0.29 -8.35
N TYR A 147 1.88 -0.93 -9.20
CA TYR A 147 0.63 -0.35 -9.71
C TYR A 147 -0.39 -0.05 -8.60
N ARG A 148 -0.56 -0.96 -7.63
CA ARG A 148 -1.44 -0.76 -6.46
C ARG A 148 -0.99 0.43 -5.62
N LEU A 149 0.31 0.55 -5.34
CA LEU A 149 0.88 1.70 -4.63
C LEU A 149 0.63 3.02 -5.38
N ALA A 150 0.74 3.01 -6.72
CA ALA A 150 0.44 4.16 -7.55
C ALA A 150 -1.05 4.54 -7.50
N ALA A 151 -1.94 3.56 -7.71
CA ALA A 151 -3.38 3.76 -7.72
C ALA A 151 -3.88 4.36 -6.40
N THR A 152 -3.35 3.91 -5.25
CA THR A 152 -3.78 4.38 -3.93
C THR A 152 -3.02 5.62 -3.41
N GLY A 153 -2.07 6.17 -4.17
CA GLY A 153 -1.31 7.37 -3.78
C GLY A 153 -0.18 7.12 -2.76
N GLY A 154 0.33 5.89 -2.68
CA GLY A 154 1.51 5.53 -1.88
C GLY A 154 2.84 6.00 -2.49
N ILE A 155 2.85 6.24 -3.80
CA ILE A 155 3.95 6.87 -4.54
C ILE A 155 3.48 8.20 -5.17
N ARG A 156 4.43 9.09 -5.48
CA ARG A 156 4.14 10.40 -6.07
C ARG A 156 3.64 10.25 -7.50
N ASP A 157 2.66 11.08 -7.86
CA ASP A 157 2.04 11.08 -9.20
C ASP A 157 3.05 11.36 -10.34
N THR A 158 4.16 12.04 -10.06
CA THR A 158 5.24 12.28 -11.04
C THR A 158 6.12 11.05 -11.31
N ALA A 159 5.91 9.93 -10.62
CA ALA A 159 6.75 8.74 -10.69
C ALA A 159 6.22 7.65 -11.64
N PHE A 160 5.04 7.85 -12.24
CA PHE A 160 4.37 6.87 -13.09
C PHE A 160 3.50 7.56 -14.15
N ASP A 161 3.07 6.80 -15.17
CA ASP A 161 2.07 7.26 -16.13
C ASP A 161 0.66 6.96 -15.61
N PHE A 162 -0.21 7.98 -15.58
CA PHE A 162 -1.60 7.83 -15.14
C PHE A 162 -2.39 6.88 -16.03
N ALA A 163 -2.13 6.83 -17.33
CA ALA A 163 -2.84 5.96 -18.25
C ALA A 163 -2.57 4.48 -17.90
N ASP A 164 -1.31 4.12 -17.65
CA ASP A 164 -0.92 2.75 -17.32
C ASP A 164 -1.52 2.30 -15.98
N VAL A 165 -1.43 3.15 -14.95
CA VAL A 165 -1.99 2.86 -13.62
C VAL A 165 -3.51 2.78 -13.65
N ALA A 166 -4.16 3.65 -14.43
CA ALA A 166 -5.60 3.63 -14.61
C ALA A 166 -6.04 2.39 -15.40
N GLY A 167 -5.29 1.97 -16.44
CA GLY A 167 -5.52 0.72 -17.18
C GLY A 167 -5.52 -0.48 -16.26
N TYR A 168 -4.42 -0.70 -15.53
CA TYR A 168 -4.31 -1.75 -14.52
C TYR A 168 -5.47 -1.72 -13.51
N THR A 169 -5.82 -0.53 -13.02
CA THR A 169 -6.92 -0.35 -12.08
C THR A 169 -8.25 -0.71 -12.71
N ALA A 170 -8.52 -0.29 -13.95
CA ALA A 170 -9.75 -0.57 -14.67
C ALA A 170 -9.91 -2.07 -14.91
N GLU A 171 -8.87 -2.77 -15.39
CA GLU A 171 -8.90 -4.23 -15.60
C GLU A 171 -9.27 -4.98 -14.32
N TYR A 172 -8.65 -4.60 -13.20
CA TYR A 172 -8.97 -5.18 -11.91
C TYR A 172 -10.42 -4.93 -11.51
N LEU A 173 -10.89 -3.68 -11.62
CA LEU A 173 -12.26 -3.31 -11.24
C LEU A 173 -13.33 -3.93 -12.14
N LEU A 174 -13.06 -4.10 -13.44
CA LEU A 174 -13.96 -4.79 -14.37
C LEU A 174 -14.20 -6.25 -13.94
N THR A 175 -13.19 -6.89 -13.35
CA THR A 175 -13.29 -8.28 -12.91
C THR A 175 -13.85 -8.38 -11.49
N ALA A 176 -13.28 -7.63 -10.54
CA ALA A 176 -13.56 -7.77 -9.12
C ALA A 176 -14.76 -6.93 -8.64
N TYR A 177 -15.02 -5.79 -9.28
CA TYR A 177 -16.03 -4.83 -8.85
C TYR A 177 -16.89 -4.28 -10.02
N PRO A 178 -17.42 -5.15 -10.91
CA PRO A 178 -18.10 -4.72 -12.14
C PRO A 178 -19.31 -3.83 -11.86
N GLU A 179 -20.08 -4.14 -10.83
CA GLU A 179 -21.31 -3.41 -10.50
C GLU A 179 -21.03 -1.99 -9.96
N LEU A 180 -19.90 -1.79 -9.29
CA LEU A 180 -19.47 -0.45 -8.87
C LEU A 180 -19.13 0.42 -10.08
N LEU A 181 -18.45 -0.14 -11.09
CA LEU A 181 -18.14 0.57 -12.33
C LEU A 181 -19.40 0.91 -13.12
N LYS A 182 -20.31 -0.05 -13.30
CA LYS A 182 -21.59 0.16 -14.00
C LYS A 182 -22.37 1.31 -13.37
N THR A 183 -22.53 1.26 -12.05
CA THR A 183 -23.26 2.29 -11.30
C THR A 183 -22.55 3.64 -11.39
N ARG A 184 -21.23 3.69 -11.17
CA ARG A 184 -20.47 4.94 -11.08
C ARG A 184 -20.34 5.67 -12.41
N TYR A 185 -20.23 4.93 -13.51
CA TYR A 185 -20.00 5.47 -14.85
C TYR A 185 -21.19 5.33 -15.79
N LYS A 186 -22.34 4.85 -15.28
CA LYS A 186 -23.59 4.66 -16.03
C LYS A 186 -23.38 3.77 -17.26
N ILE A 187 -22.72 2.64 -17.06
CA ILE A 187 -22.41 1.66 -18.10
C ILE A 187 -23.48 0.58 -18.05
N GLU A 188 -24.19 0.35 -19.16
CA GLU A 188 -25.22 -0.68 -19.28
C GLU A 188 -24.59 -2.08 -19.46
N GLU A 189 -23.76 -2.22 -20.50
CA GLU A 189 -23.02 -3.45 -20.79
C GLU A 189 -21.55 -3.28 -20.40
N LEU A 190 -21.04 -4.20 -19.59
CA LEU A 190 -19.67 -4.11 -19.10
C LEU A 190 -18.68 -4.31 -20.26
N PRO A 191 -17.73 -3.38 -20.47
CA PRO A 191 -16.69 -3.54 -21.47
C PRO A 191 -15.76 -4.71 -21.16
N LYS A 192 -15.14 -5.27 -22.19
CA LYS A 192 -14.22 -6.42 -22.05
C LYS A 192 -12.78 -6.01 -21.80
N THR A 193 -12.44 -4.77 -22.16
CA THR A 193 -11.09 -4.22 -22.06
C THR A 193 -11.12 -2.88 -21.32
N ASP A 194 -9.99 -2.50 -20.74
CA ASP A 194 -9.78 -1.19 -20.14
C ASP A 194 -9.95 -0.05 -21.17
N TRP A 195 -9.48 -0.24 -22.40
CA TRP A 195 -9.65 0.72 -23.49
C TRP A 195 -11.12 1.03 -23.79
N GLU A 196 -11.94 -0.01 -23.95
CA GLU A 196 -13.39 0.13 -24.14
C GLU A 196 -14.03 0.82 -22.92
N PHE A 197 -13.57 0.50 -21.71
CA PHE A 197 -14.01 1.19 -20.50
C PHE A 197 -13.72 2.70 -20.56
N PHE A 198 -12.51 3.11 -20.92
CA PHE A 198 -12.17 4.54 -20.99
C PHE A 198 -12.94 5.27 -22.09
N GLU A 199 -13.20 4.64 -23.24
CA GLU A 199 -14.04 5.21 -24.29
C GLU A 199 -15.48 5.45 -23.81
N ILE A 200 -16.12 4.43 -23.22
CA ILE A 200 -17.52 4.53 -22.76
C ILE A 200 -17.63 5.47 -21.57
N ALA A 201 -16.83 5.25 -20.51
CA ALA A 201 -16.86 6.05 -19.30
C ALA A 201 -16.47 7.52 -19.60
N GLY A 202 -15.48 7.72 -20.48
CA GLY A 202 -15.04 9.05 -20.90
C GLY A 202 -16.16 9.83 -21.60
N ARG A 203 -16.92 9.22 -22.50
CA ARG A 203 -18.10 9.85 -23.11
C ARG A 203 -19.15 10.19 -22.07
N ASN A 204 -19.49 9.26 -21.20
CA ASN A 204 -20.50 9.44 -20.15
C ASN A 204 -20.12 10.56 -19.15
N ARG A 205 -18.82 10.83 -18.99
CA ARG A 205 -18.29 11.91 -18.13
C ARG A 205 -17.99 13.21 -18.88
N GLY A 206 -18.24 13.28 -20.18
CA GLY A 206 -17.96 14.47 -20.98
C GLY A 206 -16.47 14.74 -21.17
N CYS A 207 -15.61 13.73 -21.02
CA CYS A 207 -14.20 13.79 -21.39
C CYS A 207 -14.08 13.68 -22.92
N VAL A 208 -14.52 14.70 -23.65
CA VAL A 208 -14.48 14.71 -25.12
C VAL A 208 -13.71 15.94 -25.60
N ARG A 209 -12.80 15.74 -26.56
CA ARG A 209 -12.01 16.77 -27.24
C ARG A 209 -12.57 17.10 -28.61
N ALA A 210 -11.99 18.12 -29.25
CA ALA A 210 -12.31 18.49 -30.62
C ALA A 210 -12.27 17.28 -31.58
N GLY A 211 -13.25 17.21 -32.49
CA GLY A 211 -13.41 16.08 -33.40
C GLY A 211 -14.12 14.86 -32.79
N ASN A 212 -14.85 15.04 -31.68
CA ASN A 212 -15.65 13.98 -31.02
C ASN A 212 -14.81 12.78 -30.55
N LYS A 213 -13.54 13.02 -30.20
CA LYS A 213 -12.62 12.01 -29.67
C LYS A 213 -12.62 12.04 -28.15
N VAL A 214 -12.63 10.88 -27.51
CA VAL A 214 -12.58 10.78 -26.06
C VAL A 214 -11.19 11.14 -25.55
N ASP A 215 -11.16 11.92 -24.47
CA ASP A 215 -9.96 12.21 -23.71
C ASP A 215 -9.74 11.11 -22.68
N THR A 216 -9.08 10.04 -23.11
CA THR A 216 -8.80 8.87 -22.27
C THR A 216 -7.89 9.24 -21.09
N TYR A 217 -6.89 10.09 -21.31
CA TYR A 217 -5.98 10.55 -20.25
C TYR A 217 -6.73 11.28 -19.13
N ARG A 218 -7.62 12.23 -19.47
CA ARG A 218 -8.45 12.91 -18.47
C ARG A 218 -9.36 11.93 -17.74
N MET A 219 -9.87 10.92 -18.44
CA MET A 219 -10.69 9.87 -17.80
C MET A 219 -9.85 8.97 -16.87
N SER A 220 -8.59 8.69 -17.21
CA SER A 220 -7.63 7.98 -16.35
C SER A 220 -7.39 8.73 -15.04
N GLU A 221 -7.17 10.04 -15.11
CA GLU A 221 -7.05 10.89 -13.90
C GLU A 221 -8.32 10.85 -13.05
N ILE A 222 -9.50 10.91 -13.68
CA ILE A 222 -10.78 10.81 -12.96
C ILE A 222 -10.91 9.46 -12.26
N LEU A 223 -10.61 8.35 -12.95
CA LEU A 223 -10.71 7.01 -12.36
C LEU A 223 -9.84 6.89 -11.10
N VAL A 224 -8.56 7.23 -11.21
CA VAL A 224 -7.60 7.11 -10.10
C VAL A 224 -8.00 8.02 -8.93
N ASN A 225 -8.42 9.25 -9.20
CA ASN A 225 -8.84 10.17 -8.13
C ASN A 225 -10.17 9.76 -7.47
N GLU A 226 -11.10 9.19 -8.23
CA GLU A 226 -12.35 8.67 -7.68
C GLU A 226 -12.17 7.40 -6.86
N LEU A 227 -11.21 6.54 -7.25
CA LEU A 227 -10.76 5.42 -6.43
C LEU A 227 -10.20 5.94 -5.09
N ARG A 228 -9.24 6.87 -5.13
CA ARG A 228 -8.58 7.42 -3.93
C ARG A 228 -9.55 8.11 -2.96
N SER A 229 -10.62 8.72 -3.48
CA SER A 229 -11.65 9.40 -2.68
C SER A 229 -12.83 8.52 -2.28
N GLY A 230 -12.81 7.22 -2.62
CA GLY A 230 -13.91 6.29 -2.31
C GLY A 230 -15.21 6.54 -3.09
N LYS A 231 -15.20 7.43 -4.10
CA LYS A 231 -16.38 7.78 -4.89
C LYS A 231 -16.89 6.63 -5.76
N ILE A 232 -16.01 5.70 -6.15
CA ILE A 232 -16.39 4.48 -6.88
C ILE A 232 -17.11 3.51 -5.93
N GLY A 233 -16.68 3.48 -4.67
CA GLY A 233 -17.17 2.59 -3.64
C GLY A 233 -16.03 2.11 -2.75
N ARG A 234 -16.33 1.13 -1.89
CA ARG A 234 -15.35 0.48 -1.02
C ARG A 234 -14.63 -0.63 -1.78
N ILE A 235 -13.33 -0.49 -1.94
CA ILE A 235 -12.52 -1.32 -2.84
C ILE A 235 -11.24 -1.75 -2.14
N THR A 236 -10.91 -3.03 -2.27
CA THR A 236 -9.60 -3.57 -1.90
C THR A 236 -8.94 -4.14 -3.17
N LEU A 237 -7.76 -3.66 -3.55
CA LEU A 237 -7.10 -4.00 -4.84
C LEU A 237 -6.29 -5.32 -4.84
N GLU A 238 -6.44 -6.14 -3.81
CA GLU A 238 -5.71 -7.40 -3.65
C GLU A 238 -6.37 -8.31 -2.63
N THR A 239 -6.12 -9.61 -2.77
CA THR A 239 -6.55 -10.66 -1.84
C THR A 239 -5.36 -11.47 -1.38
N PRO A 240 -5.43 -12.17 -0.23
CA PRO A 240 -4.34 -13.04 0.22
C PRO A 240 -3.90 -14.04 -0.85
N ALA A 241 -4.86 -14.73 -1.50
CA ALA A 241 -4.57 -15.71 -2.55
C ALA A 241 -3.85 -15.11 -3.77
N MET A 242 -4.23 -13.90 -4.20
CA MET A 242 -3.52 -13.20 -5.28
C MET A 242 -2.07 -12.94 -4.91
N THR A 243 -1.83 -12.48 -3.67
CA THR A 243 -0.47 -12.12 -3.24
C THR A 243 0.42 -13.34 -3.04
N GLU A 244 -0.11 -14.46 -2.55
CA GLU A 244 0.63 -15.73 -2.47
C GLU A 244 1.08 -16.20 -3.86
N ALA A 245 0.17 -16.15 -4.86
CA ALA A 245 0.51 -16.50 -6.23
C ALA A 245 1.58 -15.57 -6.84
N GLU A 246 1.46 -14.27 -6.58
CA GLU A 246 2.46 -13.27 -7.02
C GLU A 246 3.82 -13.47 -6.36
N GLU A 247 3.86 -13.86 -5.08
CA GLU A 247 5.11 -14.13 -4.36
C GLU A 247 5.90 -15.29 -4.96
N VAL A 248 5.22 -16.34 -5.42
CA VAL A 248 5.85 -17.46 -6.12
C VAL A 248 6.55 -16.95 -7.39
N VAL A 249 5.84 -16.16 -8.19
CA VAL A 249 6.40 -15.57 -9.42
C VAL A 249 7.60 -14.67 -9.12
N VAL A 250 7.50 -13.82 -8.09
CA VAL A 250 8.60 -12.94 -7.68
C VAL A 250 9.81 -13.75 -7.20
N ALA A 251 9.60 -14.85 -6.46
CA ALA A 251 10.67 -15.72 -6.01
C ALA A 251 11.41 -16.37 -7.18
N GLU A 252 10.68 -16.87 -8.19
CA GLU A 252 11.26 -17.41 -9.43
C GLU A 252 12.09 -16.35 -10.18
N GLN A 253 11.56 -15.14 -10.30
CA GLN A 253 12.27 -14.02 -10.93
C GLN A 253 13.54 -13.63 -10.15
N ARG A 254 13.52 -13.66 -8.81
CA ARG A 254 14.71 -13.42 -7.98
C ARG A 254 15.80 -14.45 -8.30
N ILE A 255 15.46 -15.75 -8.30
CA ILE A 255 16.39 -16.83 -8.61
C ILE A 255 16.99 -16.64 -10.01
N ALA A 256 16.14 -16.43 -11.03
CA ALA A 256 16.60 -16.23 -12.41
C ALA A 256 17.47 -14.97 -12.57
N SER A 257 17.18 -13.90 -11.82
CA SER A 257 17.98 -12.67 -11.85
C SER A 257 19.37 -12.86 -11.21
N GLU A 258 19.44 -13.65 -10.14
CA GLU A 258 20.67 -13.97 -9.43
C GLU A 258 21.57 -14.91 -10.24
N GLU A 259 21.00 -15.93 -10.88
CA GLU A 259 21.73 -16.80 -11.82
C GLU A 259 22.33 -16.00 -12.98
N LYS A 260 21.56 -15.08 -13.56
CA LYS A 260 22.05 -14.16 -14.60
C LYS A 260 23.16 -13.24 -14.08
N ARG A 261 23.10 -12.81 -12.81
CA ARG A 261 24.14 -11.98 -12.19
C ARG A 261 25.44 -12.77 -12.03
N ILE A 262 25.36 -13.98 -11.48
CA ILE A 262 26.49 -14.89 -11.29
C ILE A 262 27.15 -15.21 -12.64
N ALA A 263 26.36 -15.56 -13.66
CA ALA A 263 26.87 -15.85 -15.01
C ALA A 263 27.61 -14.65 -15.63
N LYS A 264 27.04 -13.44 -15.50
CA LYS A 264 27.70 -12.20 -15.98
C LYS A 264 29.00 -11.89 -15.23
N GLU A 265 29.07 -12.18 -13.93
CA GLU A 265 30.27 -12.00 -13.13
C GLU A 265 31.37 -13.00 -13.52
N GLU A 266 31.01 -14.25 -13.77
CA GLU A 266 31.92 -15.28 -14.26
C GLU A 266 32.45 -14.95 -15.67
N GLU A 267 31.59 -14.52 -16.58
CA GLU A 267 31.99 -14.09 -17.93
C GLU A 267 32.98 -12.91 -17.86
N LYS A 268 32.69 -11.91 -17.02
CA LYS A 268 33.61 -10.77 -16.78
C LYS A 268 34.94 -11.23 -16.20
N ARG A 269 34.94 -12.20 -15.28
CA ARG A 269 36.16 -12.77 -14.69
C ARG A 269 37.00 -13.48 -15.75
N LEU A 270 36.38 -14.34 -16.56
CA LEU A 270 37.04 -15.06 -17.66
C LEU A 270 37.61 -14.09 -18.71
N ARG A 271 36.88 -13.03 -19.07
CA ARG A 271 37.36 -11.99 -19.99
C ARG A 271 38.58 -11.27 -19.43
N ARG A 272 38.58 -10.88 -18.15
CA ARG A 272 39.74 -10.25 -17.49
C ARG A 272 40.97 -11.15 -17.45
N LEU A 273 40.79 -12.45 -17.24
CA LEU A 273 41.89 -13.43 -17.29
C LEU A 273 42.50 -13.53 -18.69
N LYS A 274 41.66 -13.61 -19.73
CA LYS A 274 42.12 -13.61 -21.14
C LYS A 274 42.88 -12.33 -21.50
N THR A 275 42.38 -11.15 -21.12
CA THR A 275 43.07 -9.87 -21.38
C THR A 275 44.41 -9.75 -20.66
N ARG A 276 44.53 -10.29 -19.44
CA ARG A 276 45.82 -10.33 -18.71
C ARG A 276 46.82 -11.30 -19.35
N LYS A 277 46.36 -12.43 -19.88
CA LYS A 277 47.21 -13.40 -20.57
C LYS A 277 47.75 -12.83 -21.90
N ASN A 278 46.98 -12.02 -22.60
CA ASN A 278 47.39 -11.40 -23.88
C ASN A 278 48.27 -10.15 -23.71
N ARG A 279 48.50 -9.66 -22.48
CA ARG A 279 49.39 -8.52 -22.17
C ARG A 279 50.77 -8.93 -21.65
N LYS A 280 50.98 -10.22 -21.43
CA LYS A 280 52.30 -10.82 -21.12
C LYS A 280 52.81 -11.51 -22.37
#